data_AF-A0AA38Q4C2-F1
#
_entry.id   AF-A0AA38Q4C2-F1
#
_cell.length_a   1.000
_cell.length_b   1.000
_cell.length_c   1.000
_cell.angle_alpha   90.00
_cell.angle_beta   90.00
_cell.angle_gamma   90.00
#
_symmetry.space_group_name_H-M   'P 1'
#
loop_
_entity.id
_entity.type
_entity.pdbx_description
1 polymer ?
#
loop_
_entity_poly.entity_id
_entity_poly.type
_entity_poly.pdbx_seq_one_letter_code
_entity_poly.pdbx_strand_id
1 'polypeptide(L)'
;MDTHVFASLAQIRVLLVPIGSISQQTFEKYASEIRTFDAIRLGDIAVEGTKDERARFQPKPLSTGYLHLSFPSHPPPHSHKALSLIRPSHFPLAIIGVATCSHSEALPDIVSQFNGAVLDMFPPSGMYPLARNCFVFEEGSSSGISPSGQQTELTIFPEMMGNRKLHIGTLLGEICSQIFGEFGVLIQRLESPIGNEYLNASLLPVLPLLTDMP
;
A
#
# COMPACT_ATOMS: atom_id res chain seq x y z
N MET A 1 21.09 0.60 -1.45
CA MET A 1 21.47 2.03 -1.51
C MET A 1 20.25 2.79 -1.97
N ASP A 2 19.73 3.71 -1.14
CA ASP A 2 18.63 4.59 -1.52
C ASP A 2 19.14 5.60 -2.57
N THR A 3 18.86 5.35 -3.83
CA THR A 3 19.00 6.35 -4.89
C THR A 3 17.85 7.34 -4.77
N HIS A 4 18.11 8.49 -4.19
CA HIS A 4 17.11 9.57 -4.14
C HIS A 4 16.97 10.20 -5.53
N VAL A 5 16.07 9.64 -6.34
CA VAL A 5 15.65 10.19 -7.63
C VAL A 5 15.04 11.58 -7.41
N PHE A 6 15.15 12.48 -8.39
CA PHE A 6 14.45 13.76 -8.40
C PHE A 6 12.96 13.54 -8.07
N ALA A 7 12.45 14.26 -7.07
CA ALA A 7 11.10 14.11 -6.52
C ALA A 7 10.79 12.78 -5.77
N SER A 8 11.79 12.10 -5.18
CA SER A 8 11.56 10.89 -4.35
C SER A 8 10.57 11.10 -3.18
N LEU A 9 10.39 12.36 -2.73
CA LEU A 9 9.43 12.72 -1.68
C LEU A 9 7.97 12.74 -2.17
N ALA A 10 7.75 12.78 -3.49
CA ALA A 10 6.44 12.85 -4.12
C ALA A 10 5.99 11.51 -4.74
N GLN A 11 6.69 10.41 -4.41
CA GLN A 11 6.36 9.07 -4.88
C GLN A 11 5.58 8.30 -3.81
N ILE A 12 4.57 7.55 -4.24
CA ILE A 12 3.92 6.55 -3.39
C ILE A 12 4.79 5.30 -3.40
N ARG A 13 5.20 4.86 -2.20
CA ARG A 13 5.96 3.62 -2.00
C ARG A 13 5.00 2.46 -1.77
N VAL A 14 5.09 1.43 -2.60
CA VAL A 14 4.27 0.21 -2.52
C VAL A 14 5.16 -1.00 -2.34
N LEU A 15 5.05 -1.70 -1.21
CA LEU A 15 5.84 -2.89 -0.93
C LEU A 15 5.17 -4.14 -1.53
N LEU A 16 5.91 -4.88 -2.36
CA LEU A 16 5.44 -6.15 -2.92
C LEU A 16 5.97 -7.31 -2.07
N VAL A 17 5.09 -8.22 -1.65
CA VAL A 17 5.43 -9.28 -0.70
C VAL A 17 4.98 -10.63 -1.24
N PRO A 18 5.84 -11.66 -1.29
CA PRO A 18 5.42 -13.01 -1.66
C PRO A 18 4.58 -13.62 -0.53
N ILE A 19 3.41 -14.16 -0.85
CA ILE A 19 2.50 -14.82 0.09
C ILE A 19 2.22 -16.24 -0.41
N GLY A 20 2.15 -17.22 0.49
CA GLY A 20 1.92 -18.61 0.11
C GLY A 20 3.18 -19.32 -0.39
N SER A 21 2.97 -20.49 -0.96
CA SER A 21 4.01 -21.34 -1.54
C SER A 21 4.46 -20.88 -2.95
N ILE A 22 4.57 -19.56 -3.17
CA ILE A 22 4.97 -19.00 -4.47
C ILE A 22 6.48 -19.17 -4.71
N SER A 23 6.84 -19.66 -5.90
CA SER A 23 8.26 -19.74 -6.30
C SER A 23 8.84 -18.34 -6.51
N GLN A 24 10.14 -18.16 -6.24
CA GLN A 24 10.81 -16.87 -6.46
C GLN A 24 10.69 -16.39 -7.92
N GLN A 25 10.77 -17.32 -8.89
CA GLN A 25 10.66 -16.98 -10.31
C GLN A 25 9.26 -16.49 -10.67
N THR A 26 8.23 -17.15 -10.12
CA THR A 26 6.82 -16.78 -10.33
C THR A 26 6.51 -15.45 -9.66
N PHE A 27 6.99 -15.23 -8.44
CA PHE A 27 6.87 -13.95 -7.75
C PHE A 27 7.51 -12.83 -8.57
N GLU A 28 8.75 -12.99 -9.01
CA GLU A 28 9.46 -11.94 -9.74
C GLU A 28 8.80 -11.64 -11.10
N LYS A 29 8.24 -12.66 -11.77
CA LYS A 29 7.42 -12.49 -12.98
C LYS A 29 6.24 -11.56 -12.72
N TYR A 30 5.39 -11.85 -11.73
CA TYR A 30 4.22 -11.01 -11.44
C TYR A 30 4.59 -9.65 -10.84
N ALA A 31 5.63 -9.61 -9.99
CA ALA A 31 6.14 -8.38 -9.44
C ALA A 31 6.69 -7.45 -10.52
N SER A 32 7.39 -7.98 -11.54
CA SER A 32 7.88 -7.18 -12.68
C SER A 32 6.73 -6.58 -13.51
N GLU A 33 5.61 -7.29 -13.63
CA GLU A 33 4.41 -6.79 -14.30
C GLU A 33 3.78 -5.63 -13.52
N ILE A 34 3.66 -5.74 -12.20
CA ILE A 34 3.17 -4.66 -11.34
C ILE A 34 4.13 -3.46 -11.35
N ARG A 35 5.45 -3.71 -11.32
CA ARG A 35 6.48 -2.65 -11.37
C ARG A 35 6.52 -1.89 -12.69
N THR A 36 5.88 -2.40 -13.75
CA THR A 36 5.75 -1.69 -15.02
C THR A 36 4.89 -0.42 -14.90
N PHE A 37 4.10 -0.29 -13.83
CA PHE A 37 3.30 0.90 -13.53
C PHE A 37 4.11 1.89 -12.67
N ASP A 38 4.94 2.70 -13.32
CA ASP A 38 5.73 3.77 -12.68
C ASP A 38 4.91 5.03 -12.42
N ALA A 39 3.82 5.23 -13.16
CA ALA A 39 2.92 6.36 -13.01
C ALA A 39 1.46 6.01 -13.30
N ILE A 40 0.55 6.64 -12.54
CA ILE A 40 -0.90 6.55 -12.72
C ILE A 40 -1.44 7.94 -13.03
N ARG A 41 -2.31 8.07 -14.03
CA ARG A 41 -2.96 9.35 -14.32
C ARG A 41 -3.93 9.69 -13.21
N LEU A 42 -3.96 10.95 -12.79
CA LEU A 42 -4.91 11.39 -11.77
C LEU A 42 -6.38 11.19 -12.19
N GLY A 43 -6.67 11.19 -13.50
CA GLY A 43 -7.99 10.88 -14.04
C GLY A 43 -8.39 9.40 -13.98
N ASP A 44 -7.43 8.49 -13.80
CA ASP A 44 -7.68 7.04 -13.70
C ASP A 44 -7.92 6.61 -12.24
N ILE A 45 -7.71 7.51 -11.27
CA ILE A 45 -7.96 7.26 -9.86
C ILE A 45 -9.45 7.42 -9.60
N ALA A 46 -10.09 6.35 -9.15
CA ALA A 46 -11.51 6.36 -8.82
C ALA A 46 -11.77 7.33 -7.65
N VAL A 47 -12.53 8.38 -7.91
CA VAL A 47 -13.03 9.30 -6.89
C VAL A 47 -14.31 8.69 -6.34
N GLU A 48 -14.22 8.02 -5.20
CA GLU A 48 -15.44 7.61 -4.50
C GLU A 48 -16.20 8.87 -4.09
N GLY A 49 -17.45 8.98 -4.55
CA GLY A 49 -18.30 10.19 -4.47
C GLY A 49 -18.81 10.51 -3.07
N THR A 50 -17.99 10.34 -2.04
CA THR A 50 -18.35 10.67 -0.66
C THR A 50 -18.08 12.15 -0.40
N LYS A 51 -19.11 12.88 0.07
CA LYS A 51 -18.98 14.24 0.65
C LYS A 51 -18.28 14.20 2.02
N ASP A 52 -17.24 13.40 2.12
CA ASP A 52 -16.66 12.95 3.37
C ASP A 52 -15.20 13.40 3.48
N GLU A 53 -14.66 13.39 4.69
CA GLU A 53 -13.33 13.90 5.06
C GLU A 53 -12.20 13.16 4.32
N ARG A 54 -12.50 11.93 3.87
CA ARG A 54 -11.69 11.11 2.95
C ARG A 54 -11.47 11.73 1.56
N ALA A 55 -12.24 12.74 1.17
CA ALA A 55 -12.11 13.39 -0.13
C ALA A 55 -11.05 14.49 -0.19
N ARG A 56 -10.46 14.91 0.95
CA ARG A 56 -9.52 16.06 1.01
C ARG A 56 -8.34 15.94 0.04
N PHE A 57 -7.79 14.74 -0.10
CA PHE A 57 -6.63 14.47 -0.95
C PHE A 57 -6.99 13.75 -2.26
N GLN A 58 -8.28 13.48 -2.50
CA GLN A 58 -8.72 12.87 -3.73
C GLN A 58 -8.53 13.84 -4.91
N PRO A 59 -8.08 13.35 -6.09
CA PRO A 59 -8.01 14.18 -7.27
C PRO A 59 -9.42 14.66 -7.63
N LYS A 60 -9.53 15.92 -8.07
CA LYS A 60 -10.80 16.42 -8.60
C LYS A 60 -11.11 15.73 -9.93
N PRO A 61 -12.38 15.58 -10.30
CA PRO A 61 -12.74 15.13 -11.64
C PRO A 61 -12.00 15.98 -12.70
N LEU A 62 -11.45 15.33 -13.72
CA LEU A 62 -10.66 15.96 -14.79
C LEU A 62 -9.30 16.56 -14.36
N SER A 63 -8.79 16.18 -13.18
CA SER A 63 -7.42 16.56 -12.79
C SER A 63 -6.39 16.01 -13.78
N THR A 64 -5.55 16.88 -14.30
CA THR A 64 -4.42 16.51 -15.16
C THR A 64 -3.19 16.22 -14.31
N GLY A 65 -2.39 15.24 -14.73
CA GLY A 65 -1.12 14.92 -14.09
C GLY A 65 -0.96 13.45 -13.79
N TYR A 66 0.15 13.13 -13.14
CA TYR A 66 0.57 11.77 -12.86
C TYR A 66 0.97 11.64 -11.39
N LEU A 67 0.57 10.52 -10.80
CA LEU A 67 1.03 10.05 -9.52
C LEU A 67 2.14 9.04 -9.76
N HIS A 68 3.32 9.27 -9.21
CA HIS A 68 4.46 8.37 -9.41
C HIS A 68 4.49 7.29 -8.34
N LEU A 69 4.68 6.05 -8.77
CA LEU A 69 4.81 4.88 -7.91
C LEU A 69 6.27 4.45 -7.81
N SER A 70 6.62 3.88 -6.66
CA SER A 70 7.92 3.28 -6.41
C SER A 70 7.73 1.99 -5.63
N PHE A 71 8.50 0.95 -5.97
CA PHE A 71 8.33 -0.39 -5.42
C PHE A 71 9.59 -0.82 -4.68
N PRO A 72 9.79 -0.41 -3.40
CA PRO A 72 10.93 -0.85 -2.61
C PRO A 72 10.91 -2.36 -2.40
N SER A 73 12.10 -2.96 -2.28
CA SER A 73 12.24 -4.41 -2.08
C SER A 73 12.17 -4.85 -0.62
N HIS A 74 12.25 -3.92 0.34
CA HIS A 74 12.28 -4.22 1.76
C HIS A 74 11.50 -3.17 2.56
N PRO A 75 10.93 -3.55 3.72
CA PRO A 75 10.32 -2.60 4.63
C PRO A 75 11.39 -1.66 5.23
N PRO A 76 10.99 -0.46 5.69
CA PRO A 76 11.91 0.48 6.29
C PRO A 76 12.46 -0.07 7.62
N PRO A 77 13.71 0.28 7.99
CA PRO A 77 14.29 -0.14 9.27
C PRO A 77 13.43 0.26 10.48
N HIS A 78 13.38 -0.61 11.48
CA HIS A 78 12.63 -0.36 12.72
C HIS A 78 13.04 0.94 13.44
N SER A 79 14.31 1.34 13.32
CA SER A 79 14.83 2.60 13.87
C SER A 79 14.15 3.84 13.29
N HIS A 80 13.63 3.75 12.06
CA HIS A 80 12.96 4.89 11.42
C HIS A 80 11.55 5.11 11.94
N LYS A 81 10.96 4.17 12.69
CA LYS A 81 9.56 4.23 13.16
C LYS A 81 9.18 5.56 13.82
N ALA A 82 10.07 6.16 14.62
CA ALA A 82 9.82 7.45 15.25
C ALA A 82 9.59 8.59 14.22
N LEU A 83 10.11 8.45 13.00
CA LEU A 83 9.97 9.41 11.90
C LEU A 83 8.70 9.20 11.06
N SER A 84 7.87 8.19 11.37
CA SER A 84 6.66 7.85 10.59
C SER A 84 5.70 9.02 10.34
N LEU A 85 5.56 9.91 11.33
CA LEU A 85 4.75 11.12 11.22
C LEU A 85 5.42 12.26 10.44
N ILE A 86 6.74 12.41 10.59
CA ILE A 86 7.50 13.54 10.02
C ILE A 86 7.88 13.25 8.56
N ARG A 87 8.15 11.99 8.22
CA ARG A 87 8.56 11.57 6.87
C ARG A 87 7.69 10.42 6.33
N PRO A 88 6.39 10.65 6.07
CA PRO A 88 5.51 9.64 5.47
C PRO A 88 6.06 9.01 4.19
N SER A 89 6.71 9.81 3.34
CA SER A 89 7.28 9.36 2.06
C SER A 89 8.45 8.38 2.20
N HIS A 90 8.98 8.16 3.41
CA HIS A 90 9.99 7.12 3.64
C HIS A 90 9.38 5.73 3.81
N PHE A 91 8.10 5.66 4.20
CA PHE A 91 7.40 4.42 4.52
C PHE A 91 6.59 3.92 3.32
N PRO A 92 6.46 2.59 3.15
CA PRO A 92 5.49 2.01 2.25
C PRO A 92 4.08 2.43 2.66
N LEU A 93 3.41 3.20 1.81
CA LEU A 93 2.04 3.65 2.03
C LEU A 93 1.04 2.53 1.72
N ALA A 94 1.43 1.59 0.86
CA ALA A 94 0.66 0.40 0.59
C ALA A 94 1.51 -0.88 0.56
N ILE A 95 0.85 -2.00 0.80
CA ILE A 95 1.40 -3.35 0.62
C ILE A 95 0.53 -4.11 -0.36
N ILE A 96 1.17 -4.76 -1.32
CA ILE A 96 0.54 -5.72 -2.22
C ILE A 96 1.16 -7.09 -1.97
N GLY A 97 0.36 -8.00 -1.42
CA GLY A 97 0.72 -9.42 -1.39
C GLY A 97 0.59 -10.02 -2.78
N VAL A 98 1.51 -10.88 -3.18
CA VAL A 98 1.47 -11.62 -4.44
C VAL A 98 1.48 -13.10 -4.11
N ALA A 99 0.39 -13.78 -4.47
CA ALA A 99 0.20 -15.20 -4.23
C ALA A 99 -0.20 -15.91 -5.52
N THR A 100 -0.02 -17.23 -5.53
CA THR A 100 -0.55 -18.11 -6.58
C THR A 100 -1.55 -19.07 -5.97
N CYS A 101 -2.72 -19.21 -6.57
CA CYS A 101 -3.68 -20.24 -6.16
C CYS A 101 -3.49 -21.46 -7.05
N SER A 102 -3.04 -22.55 -6.43
CA SER A 102 -3.08 -23.89 -7.01
C SER A 102 -4.14 -24.72 -6.28
N HIS A 103 -4.54 -25.87 -6.84
CA HIS A 103 -5.57 -26.76 -6.29
C HIS A 103 -5.40 -27.14 -4.80
N SER A 104 -4.21 -26.93 -4.22
CA SER A 104 -3.87 -27.33 -2.85
C SER A 104 -4.11 -26.26 -1.78
N GLU A 105 -4.25 -24.97 -2.13
CA GLU A 105 -4.33 -23.89 -1.13
C GLU A 105 -5.71 -23.21 -1.13
N ALA A 106 -6.33 -23.11 0.04
CA ALA A 106 -7.58 -22.40 0.21
C ALA A 106 -7.33 -20.89 0.35
N LEU A 107 -8.15 -20.06 -0.31
CA LEU A 107 -8.13 -18.59 -0.17
C LEU A 107 -8.03 -18.08 1.29
N PRO A 108 -8.78 -18.60 2.28
CA PRO A 108 -8.66 -18.13 3.67
C PRO A 108 -7.25 -18.33 4.26
N ASP A 109 -6.52 -19.36 3.83
CA ASP A 109 -5.16 -19.60 4.29
C ASP A 109 -4.23 -18.50 3.77
N ILE A 110 -4.38 -18.10 2.50
CA ILE A 110 -3.63 -16.99 1.89
C ILE A 110 -3.90 -15.68 2.65
N VAL A 111 -5.14 -15.41 3.04
CA VAL A 111 -5.49 -14.21 3.85
C VAL A 111 -4.80 -14.25 5.21
N SER A 112 -4.82 -15.40 5.87
CA SER A 112 -4.20 -15.54 7.19
C SER A 112 -2.69 -15.32 7.12
N GLN A 113 -2.04 -15.86 6.08
CA GLN A 113 -0.62 -15.67 5.81
C GLN A 113 -0.29 -14.23 5.45
N PHE A 114 -1.12 -13.58 4.62
CA PHE A 114 -0.98 -12.17 4.29
C PHE A 114 -1.03 -11.29 5.53
N ASN A 115 -2.06 -11.47 6.37
CA ASN A 115 -2.18 -10.72 7.62
C ASN A 115 -1.03 -11.00 8.58
N GLY A 116 -0.56 -12.25 8.67
CA GLY A 116 0.62 -12.61 9.46
C GLY A 116 1.89 -11.91 8.98
N ALA A 117 2.13 -11.89 7.66
CA ALA A 117 3.28 -11.22 7.07
C ALA A 117 3.25 -9.70 7.30
N VAL A 118 2.07 -9.08 7.20
CA VAL A 118 1.91 -7.65 7.47
C VAL A 118 2.22 -7.33 8.94
N LEU A 119 1.75 -8.15 9.88
CA LEU A 119 2.02 -7.96 11.32
C LEU A 119 3.49 -8.19 11.70
N ASP A 120 4.21 -9.03 10.97
CA ASP A 120 5.63 -9.27 11.19
C ASP A 120 6.48 -8.07 10.72
N MET A 121 6.14 -7.47 9.58
CA MET A 121 6.88 -6.34 9.02
C MET A 121 6.48 -4.97 9.62
N PHE A 122 5.21 -4.81 10.01
CA PHE A 122 4.68 -3.54 10.48
C PHE A 122 4.09 -3.70 11.88
N PRO A 123 4.40 -2.78 12.81
CA PRO A 123 3.87 -2.85 14.16
C PRO A 123 2.35 -2.72 14.14
N PRO A 124 1.61 -3.47 14.96
CA PRO A 124 0.13 -3.44 14.96
C PRO A 124 -0.45 -2.07 15.36
N SER A 125 0.33 -1.26 16.08
CA SER A 125 -0.02 0.11 16.48
C SER A 125 0.55 1.18 15.53
N GLY A 126 1.11 0.76 14.39
CA GLY A 126 1.70 1.64 13.39
C GLY A 126 0.66 2.30 12.50
N MET A 127 1.04 3.43 11.91
CA MET A 127 0.21 4.14 10.93
C MET A 127 0.29 3.58 9.51
N TYR A 128 1.35 2.80 9.22
CA TYR A 128 1.59 2.22 7.92
C TYR A 128 1.48 0.70 7.98
N PRO A 129 1.01 0.05 6.90
CA PRO A 129 0.56 0.66 5.64
C PRO A 129 -0.82 1.31 5.75
N LEU A 130 -1.11 2.27 4.87
CA LEU A 130 -2.43 2.91 4.75
C LEU A 130 -3.40 2.08 3.90
N ALA A 131 -2.88 1.34 2.92
CA ALA A 131 -3.67 0.44 2.09
C ALA A 131 -3.02 -0.95 2.00
N ARG A 132 -3.84 -1.99 1.94
CA ARG A 132 -3.39 -3.38 1.83
C ARG A 132 -4.29 -4.14 0.87
N ASN A 133 -3.67 -4.88 -0.04
CA ASN A 133 -4.39 -5.76 -0.96
C ASN A 133 -3.51 -6.97 -1.28
N CYS A 134 -4.09 -8.09 -1.66
CA CYS A 134 -3.41 -9.31 -2.02
C CYS A 134 -3.88 -9.76 -3.40
N PHE A 135 -2.95 -9.80 -4.35
CA PHE A 135 -3.15 -10.24 -5.72
C PHE A 135 -2.87 -11.74 -5.82
N VAL A 136 -3.91 -12.51 -6.09
CA VAL A 136 -3.86 -13.96 -6.21
C VAL A 136 -3.97 -14.33 -7.68
N PHE A 137 -2.92 -14.92 -8.23
CA PHE A 137 -2.89 -15.37 -9.63
C PHE A 137 -3.24 -16.86 -9.70
N GLU A 138 -4.24 -17.20 -10.54
CA GLU A 138 -4.60 -18.60 -10.79
C GLU A 138 -3.63 -19.21 -11.82
N GLU A 139 -3.11 -20.40 -11.52
CA GLU A 139 -2.18 -21.13 -12.38
C GLU A 139 -2.76 -22.53 -12.66
N GLY A 140 -3.46 -22.70 -13.80
CA GLY A 140 -4.14 -23.93 -14.18
C GLY A 140 -5.58 -23.74 -14.68
N SER A 141 -6.06 -24.72 -15.45
CA SER A 141 -7.42 -24.75 -16.01
C SER A 141 -8.48 -25.18 -14.98
N SER A 142 -8.54 -24.53 -13.81
CA SER A 142 -9.64 -24.73 -12.88
C SER A 142 -10.83 -23.86 -13.24
N SER A 143 -11.97 -24.52 -13.35
CA SER A 143 -13.27 -23.88 -13.50
C SER A 143 -13.58 -23.04 -12.25
N GLY A 144 -13.45 -21.72 -12.37
CA GLY A 144 -14.19 -20.72 -11.61
C GLY A 144 -14.12 -20.86 -10.10
N ILE A 145 -13.00 -20.42 -9.51
CA ILE A 145 -13.03 -19.90 -8.14
C ILE A 145 -14.01 -18.71 -8.17
N SER A 146 -15.26 -18.99 -7.79
CA SER A 146 -16.29 -17.96 -7.74
C SER A 146 -15.87 -16.94 -6.67
N PRO A 147 -15.94 -15.63 -6.93
CA PRO A 147 -15.70 -14.61 -5.91
C PRO A 147 -16.87 -14.60 -4.93
N SER A 148 -16.98 -15.65 -4.10
CA SER A 148 -17.99 -15.73 -3.06
C SER A 148 -17.55 -14.86 -1.90
N GLY A 149 -17.85 -13.58 -2.03
CA GLY A 149 -17.57 -12.54 -1.04
C GLY A 149 -16.45 -11.63 -1.51
N GLN A 150 -16.79 -10.36 -1.71
CA GLN A 150 -15.81 -9.27 -1.71
C GLN A 150 -15.10 -9.27 -0.35
N GLN A 151 -14.05 -10.08 -0.20
CA GLN A 151 -13.03 -9.78 0.78
C GLN A 151 -12.21 -8.65 0.16
N THR A 152 -12.46 -7.42 0.63
CA THR A 152 -11.90 -6.16 0.10
C THR A 152 -10.36 -6.15 -0.02
N GLU A 153 -9.69 -7.13 0.61
CA GLU A 153 -8.24 -7.25 0.67
C GLU A 153 -7.67 -8.32 -0.28
N LEU A 154 -8.49 -9.02 -1.06
CA LEU A 154 -8.07 -10.05 -2.02
C LEU A 154 -8.62 -9.76 -3.41
N THR A 155 -7.75 -9.84 -4.40
CA THR A 155 -8.12 -9.74 -5.81
C THR A 155 -7.58 -10.94 -6.57
N ILE A 156 -8.46 -11.68 -7.25
CA ILE A 156 -8.12 -12.91 -7.97
C ILE A 156 -7.98 -12.60 -9.47
N PHE A 157 -6.87 -13.01 -10.06
CA PHE A 157 -6.57 -12.88 -11.49
C PHE A 157 -6.65 -14.25 -12.16
N PRO A 158 -7.68 -14.51 -12.98
CA PRO A 158 -7.78 -15.75 -13.74
C PRO A 158 -6.74 -15.82 -14.87
N GLU A 159 -6.29 -17.02 -15.22
CA GLU A 159 -5.21 -17.25 -16.19
C GLU A 159 -5.54 -16.70 -17.59
N MET A 160 -6.81 -16.78 -18.01
CA MET A 160 -7.28 -16.33 -19.34
C MET A 160 -7.67 -14.85 -19.40
N MET A 161 -7.18 -14.00 -18.50
CA MET A 161 -7.53 -12.58 -18.50
C MET A 161 -6.83 -11.81 -19.63
N GLY A 162 -7.53 -11.61 -20.75
CA GLY A 162 -6.99 -10.92 -21.94
C GLY A 162 -6.49 -9.49 -21.71
N ASN A 163 -7.01 -8.79 -20.69
CA ASN A 163 -6.65 -7.40 -20.34
C ASN A 163 -6.08 -7.28 -18.91
N ARG A 164 -5.26 -8.25 -18.47
CA ARG A 164 -4.68 -8.27 -17.12
C ARG A 164 -3.96 -6.97 -16.76
N LYS A 165 -3.15 -6.42 -17.67
CA LYS A 165 -2.44 -5.15 -17.46
C LYS A 165 -3.41 -4.01 -17.13
N LEU A 166 -4.50 -3.86 -17.90
CA LEU A 166 -5.47 -2.81 -17.64
C LEU A 166 -6.13 -2.98 -16.27
N HIS A 167 -6.44 -4.21 -15.88
CA HIS A 167 -7.03 -4.51 -14.57
C HIS A 167 -6.07 -4.20 -13.42
N ILE A 168 -4.80 -4.58 -13.53
CA ILE A 168 -3.76 -4.21 -12.54
C ILE A 168 -3.68 -2.68 -12.43
N GLY A 169 -3.72 -1.95 -13.55
CA GLY A 169 -3.72 -0.49 -13.56
C GLY A 169 -4.92 0.10 -12.80
N THR A 170 -6.12 -0.43 -13.01
CA THR A 170 -7.33 -0.01 -12.28
C THR A 170 -7.20 -0.28 -10.77
N LEU A 171 -6.75 -1.47 -10.39
CA LEU A 171 -6.58 -1.85 -8.98
C LEU A 171 -5.50 -1.00 -8.29
N LEU A 172 -4.41 -0.67 -8.98
CA LEU A 172 -3.43 0.26 -8.44
C LEU A 172 -4.02 1.67 -8.28
N GLY A 173 -4.89 2.11 -9.19
CA GLY A 173 -5.66 3.35 -9.06
C GLY A 173 -6.58 3.35 -7.84
N GLU A 174 -7.28 2.24 -7.59
CA GLU A 174 -8.11 2.03 -6.39
C GLU A 174 -7.28 2.06 -5.10
N ILE A 175 -6.12 1.38 -5.08
CA ILE A 175 -5.18 1.43 -3.96
C ILE A 175 -4.71 2.87 -3.70
N CYS A 176 -4.39 3.64 -4.76
CA CYS A 176 -4.02 5.04 -4.62
C CYS A 176 -5.16 5.88 -4.04
N SER A 177 -6.39 5.63 -4.46
CA SER A 177 -7.58 6.27 -3.89
C SER A 177 -7.73 5.94 -2.40
N GLN A 178 -7.55 4.67 -2.00
CA GLN A 178 -7.58 4.25 -0.60
C GLN A 178 -6.51 4.97 0.22
N ILE A 179 -5.28 5.07 -0.30
CA ILE A 179 -4.18 5.80 0.36
C ILE A 179 -4.58 7.26 0.60
N PHE A 180 -5.13 7.96 -0.40
CA PHE A 180 -5.57 9.35 -0.23
C PHE A 180 -6.70 9.49 0.78
N GLY A 181 -7.65 8.56 0.80
CA GLY A 181 -8.71 8.51 1.79
C GLY A 181 -8.18 8.37 3.22
N GLU A 182 -7.32 7.38 3.46
CA GLU A 182 -6.72 7.14 4.78
C GLU A 182 -5.76 8.26 5.21
N PHE A 183 -5.07 8.89 4.26
CA PHE A 183 -4.29 10.08 4.53
C PHE A 183 -5.17 11.26 4.97
N GLY A 184 -6.37 11.39 4.39
CA GLY A 184 -7.42 12.33 4.82
C GLY A 184 -7.77 12.15 6.29
N VAL A 185 -8.14 10.92 6.66
CA VAL A 185 -8.51 10.54 8.03
C VAL A 185 -7.34 10.79 8.99
N LEU A 186 -6.13 10.45 8.59
CA LEU A 186 -4.94 10.64 9.40
C LEU A 186 -4.73 12.13 9.73
N ILE A 187 -4.66 12.98 8.71
CA ILE A 187 -4.37 14.40 8.90
C ILE A 187 -5.46 15.07 9.74
N GLN A 188 -6.71 14.71 9.53
CA GLN A 188 -7.81 15.21 10.33
C GLN A 188 -7.67 14.83 11.82
N ARG A 189 -7.28 13.58 12.12
CA ARG A 189 -7.02 13.17 13.52
C ARG A 189 -5.90 14.02 14.13
N LEU A 190 -4.85 14.31 13.38
CA LEU A 190 -3.71 15.13 13.83
C LEU A 190 -4.09 16.61 14.00
N GLU A 191 -4.97 17.14 13.15
CA GLU A 191 -5.47 18.53 13.22
C GLU A 191 -6.55 18.72 14.31
N SER A 192 -7.13 17.63 14.84
CA SER A 192 -8.09 17.71 15.95
C SER A 192 -7.43 18.27 17.22
N PRO A 193 -8.16 18.99 18.09
CA PRO A 193 -7.59 19.54 19.33
C PRO A 193 -6.88 18.47 20.19
N ILE A 194 -7.51 17.29 20.34
CA ILE A 194 -6.96 16.16 21.09
C ILE A 194 -5.71 15.59 20.40
N GLY A 195 -5.74 15.46 19.06
CA GLY A 195 -4.59 14.98 18.29
C GLY A 195 -3.39 15.91 18.42
N ASN A 196 -3.63 17.22 18.38
CA ASN A 196 -2.59 18.23 18.55
C ASN A 196 -2.00 18.23 19.97
N GLU A 197 -2.83 18.09 21.01
CA GLU A 197 -2.36 17.91 22.39
C GLU A 197 -1.48 16.66 22.51
N TYR A 198 -1.91 15.54 21.92
CA TYR A 198 -1.16 14.29 21.94
C TYR A 198 0.18 14.41 21.20
N LEU A 199 0.20 15.07 20.03
CA LEU A 199 1.42 15.33 19.27
C LEU A 199 2.45 16.13 20.07
N ASN A 200 1.99 17.22 20.71
CA ASN A 200 2.85 18.09 21.53
C ASN A 200 3.35 17.39 22.80
N ALA A 201 2.57 16.47 23.38
CA ALA A 201 2.93 15.78 24.61
C ALA A 201 3.86 14.58 24.41
N SER A 202 3.84 13.93 23.24
CA SER A 202 4.45 12.59 23.07
C SER A 202 5.46 12.44 21.93
N LEU A 203 5.35 13.21 20.84
CA LEU A 203 6.03 12.89 19.58
C LEU A 203 7.05 13.93 19.11
N LEU A 204 6.98 15.16 19.62
CA LEU A 204 8.02 16.16 19.47
C LEU A 204 8.81 16.24 20.78
N PRO A 205 9.86 15.42 20.99
CA PRO A 205 10.72 15.61 22.13
C PRO A 205 11.36 16.99 22.02
N VAL A 206 11.25 17.79 23.08
CA VAL A 206 12.12 18.96 23.26
C VAL A 206 13.54 18.41 23.22
N LEU A 207 14.29 18.76 22.18
CA LEU A 207 15.67 18.33 22.04
C LEU A 207 16.41 18.82 23.29
N PRO A 208 17.01 17.93 24.11
CA PRO A 208 17.74 18.36 25.29
C PRO A 208 18.86 19.30 24.87
N LEU A 209 19.23 20.25 25.73
CA LEU A 209 20.30 21.19 25.42
C LEU A 209 21.54 20.40 25.03
N LEU A 210 22.27 20.87 24.02
CA LEU A 210 23.50 20.19 23.54
C LEU A 210 24.53 20.00 24.67
N THR A 211 24.44 20.79 25.74
CA THR A 211 25.23 20.68 26.97
C THR A 211 24.87 19.49 27.85
N ASP A 212 23.66 18.94 27.72
CA ASP A 212 23.15 17.81 28.50
C ASP A 212 23.30 16.48 27.75
N MET A 213 23.77 16.51 26.51
CA MET A 213 24.12 15.29 25.76
C MET A 213 25.58 14.89 26.04
N PRO A 214 25.83 13.61 26.39
CA PRO A 214 27.15 13.11 26.77
C PRO A 214 28.18 13.12 25.64
#